data_AF-A0A0X3BNG1-F1
#
_entry.id   AF-A0A0X3BNG1-F1
#
_cell.length_a   1.000
_cell.length_b   1.000
_cell.length_c   1.000
_cell.angle_alpha   90.00
_cell.angle_beta   90.00
_cell.angle_gamma   90.00
#
_symmetry.space_group_name_H-M   'P 1'
#
loop_
_entity.id
_entity.type
_entity.pdbx_description
1 polymer ?
#
loop_
_entity_poly.entity_id
_entity_poly.type
_entity_poly.pdbx_seq_one_letter_code
_entity_poly.pdbx_strand_id
1 'polypeptide(L)'
;MRGTIVMNTGFLRVLLDPRRFFEERIKNEPGLKVPALIVLVYALIGAVAAALTVNVIIALLPAEAQAFGAIGVAFAAVGAVIVGFLAWIICAAVFYIVSMLFRGEGSFTRTLEFTGYGLLPLIFGGIIGSAFSYQIISNLTIPPVTNPEQIAEVSESLASTIAADPLTQIAGLVGILFVVWSANIWIFGMKYARNLSTRDAALTVGIPVALYIAYILITLAGWL
;
A
#
# COMPACT_ATOMS: atom_id res chain seq x y z
N MET A 1 -34.90 -15.45 -21.10
CA MET A 1 -34.31 -14.62 -20.02
C MET A 1 -33.84 -15.54 -18.90
N ARG A 2 -32.52 -15.69 -18.73
CA ARG A 2 -31.89 -16.15 -17.48
C ARG A 2 -30.49 -15.58 -17.48
N GLY A 3 -30.35 -14.41 -16.85
CA GLY A 3 -29.05 -13.82 -16.55
C GLY A 3 -28.39 -14.66 -15.48
N THR A 4 -27.46 -15.52 -15.89
CA THR A 4 -26.47 -16.06 -14.97
C THR A 4 -25.57 -14.90 -14.58
N ILE A 5 -25.77 -14.42 -13.36
CA ILE A 5 -24.86 -13.52 -12.67
C ILE A 5 -23.52 -14.26 -12.54
N VAL A 6 -22.60 -14.02 -13.48
CA VAL A 6 -21.18 -14.40 -13.35
C VAL A 6 -20.51 -13.35 -12.47
N MET A 7 -20.95 -13.23 -11.21
CA MET A 7 -20.22 -12.51 -10.17
C MET A 7 -19.61 -13.55 -9.22
N ASN A 8 -18.51 -14.21 -9.60
CA ASN A 8 -17.64 -14.81 -8.57
C ASN A 8 -16.21 -15.14 -8.99
N THR A 9 -15.78 -14.86 -10.22
CA THR A 9 -14.46 -15.32 -10.72
C THR A 9 -13.47 -14.20 -11.01
N GLY A 10 -13.86 -12.93 -11.05
CA GLY A 10 -12.97 -11.82 -11.44
C GLY A 10 -11.78 -11.63 -10.50
N PHE A 11 -12.02 -11.38 -9.22
CA PHE A 11 -10.95 -11.05 -8.25
C PHE A 11 -10.01 -12.23 -7.95
N LEU A 12 -10.55 -13.44 -7.77
CA LEU A 12 -9.72 -14.64 -7.60
C LEU A 12 -8.81 -14.87 -8.82
N ARG A 13 -9.32 -14.55 -10.02
CA ARG A 13 -8.53 -14.66 -11.24
C ARG A 13 -7.45 -13.58 -11.33
N VAL A 14 -7.68 -12.36 -10.84
CA VAL A 14 -6.60 -11.36 -10.68
C VAL A 14 -5.46 -11.92 -9.82
N LEU A 15 -5.81 -12.58 -8.70
CA LEU A 15 -4.85 -13.08 -7.72
C LEU A 15 -4.07 -14.32 -8.19
N LEU A 16 -4.76 -15.24 -8.88
CA LEU A 16 -4.24 -16.58 -9.18
C LEU A 16 -3.90 -16.81 -10.66
N ASP A 17 -4.56 -16.10 -11.58
CA ASP A 17 -4.30 -16.17 -13.03
C ASP A 17 -4.37 -14.76 -13.66
N PRO A 18 -3.49 -13.84 -13.23
CA PRO A 18 -3.52 -12.44 -13.67
C PRO A 18 -3.38 -12.31 -15.19
N ARG A 19 -2.66 -13.23 -15.84
CA ARG A 19 -2.52 -13.25 -17.29
C ARG A 19 -3.87 -13.35 -17.98
N ARG A 20 -4.67 -14.38 -17.67
CA ARG A 20 -5.97 -14.56 -18.31
C ARG A 20 -6.95 -13.46 -17.92
N PHE A 21 -6.88 -12.97 -16.68
CA PHE A 21 -7.71 -11.84 -16.26
C PHE A 21 -7.49 -10.61 -17.15
N PHE A 22 -6.23 -10.18 -17.33
CA PHE A 22 -5.92 -8.98 -18.11
C PHE A 22 -6.12 -9.18 -19.62
N GLU A 23 -5.91 -10.39 -20.14
CA GLU A 23 -6.21 -10.76 -21.53
C GLU A 23 -7.70 -10.64 -21.87
N GLU A 24 -8.58 -10.96 -20.92
CA GLU A 24 -10.01 -10.75 -21.08
C GLU A 24 -10.39 -9.28 -20.85
N ARG A 25 -9.79 -8.63 -19.84
CA ARG A 25 -10.13 -7.26 -19.45
C ARG A 25 -9.80 -6.23 -20.52
N ILE A 26 -8.72 -6.42 -21.27
CA ILE A 26 -8.27 -5.47 -22.31
C ILE A 26 -9.30 -5.32 -23.45
N LYS A 27 -10.16 -6.31 -23.67
CA LYS A 27 -11.21 -6.31 -24.72
C LYS A 27 -12.34 -5.33 -24.44
N ASN A 28 -12.50 -4.90 -23.19
CA ASN A 28 -13.53 -3.94 -22.77
C ASN A 28 -12.89 -2.56 -22.56
N GLU A 29 -13.70 -1.50 -22.64
CA GLU A 29 -13.24 -0.12 -22.39
C GLU A 29 -12.57 0.04 -21.01
N PRO A 30 -11.62 0.99 -20.86
CA PRO A 30 -11.00 1.27 -19.57
C PRO A 30 -12.03 1.68 -18.51
N GLY A 31 -11.96 1.10 -17.32
CA GLY A 31 -12.90 1.39 -16.23
C GLY A 31 -12.22 1.53 -14.88
N LEU A 32 -12.28 2.73 -14.29
CA LEU A 32 -11.57 3.03 -13.03
C LEU A 32 -12.39 2.75 -11.76
N LYS A 33 -13.69 2.46 -11.86
CA LYS A 33 -14.56 2.29 -10.68
C LYS A 33 -14.09 1.17 -9.76
N VAL A 34 -13.80 -0.01 -10.30
CA VAL A 34 -13.32 -1.16 -9.51
C VAL A 34 -11.90 -0.93 -8.98
N PRO A 35 -10.92 -0.50 -9.79
CA PRO A 35 -9.61 -0.08 -9.31
C PRO A 35 -9.66 0.95 -8.16
N ALA A 36 -10.47 1.99 -8.30
CA ALA A 36 -10.64 3.02 -7.28
C ALA A 36 -11.25 2.47 -5.98
N LEU A 37 -12.16 1.49 -6.07
CA LEU A 37 -12.70 0.82 -4.89
C LEU A 37 -11.63 -0.04 -4.18
N ILE A 38 -10.77 -0.75 -4.93
CA ILE A 38 -9.64 -1.49 -4.36
C ILE A 38 -8.71 -0.53 -3.60
N VAL A 39 -8.37 0.60 -4.23
CA VAL A 39 -7.52 1.64 -3.65
C VAL A 39 -8.15 2.24 -2.40
N LEU A 40 -9.45 2.53 -2.43
CA LEU A 40 -10.19 3.03 -1.27
C LEU A 40 -10.13 2.04 -0.11
N VAL A 41 -10.42 0.76 -0.35
CA VAL A 41 -10.34 -0.27 0.71
C VAL A 41 -8.94 -0.36 1.28
N TYR A 42 -7.91 -0.41 0.42
CA TYR A 42 -6.52 -0.43 0.85
C TYR A 42 -6.15 0.81 1.67
N ALA A 43 -6.58 2.00 1.23
CA ALA A 43 -6.28 3.24 1.91
C ALA A 43 -7.03 3.39 3.25
N LEU A 44 -8.25 2.85 3.36
CA LEU A 44 -8.99 2.78 4.63
C LEU A 44 -8.30 1.86 5.63
N ILE A 45 -7.71 0.76 5.18
CA ILE A 45 -6.86 -0.08 6.04
C ILE A 45 -5.65 0.71 6.53
N GLY A 46 -4.98 1.44 5.63
CA GLY A 46 -3.89 2.34 5.99
C GLY A 46 -4.30 3.45 6.97
N ALA A 47 -5.53 3.96 6.86
CA ALA A 47 -6.09 4.94 7.80
C ALA A 47 -6.23 4.38 9.21
N VAL A 48 -6.57 3.09 9.37
CA VAL A 48 -6.59 2.43 10.68
C VAL A 48 -5.20 2.39 11.29
N ALA A 49 -4.18 1.99 10.51
CA ALA A 49 -2.80 2.00 10.99
C ALA A 49 -2.32 3.42 11.35
N ALA A 50 -2.63 4.43 10.54
CA ALA A 50 -2.30 5.83 10.83
C ALA A 50 -2.98 6.33 12.11
N ALA A 51 -4.24 5.96 12.36
CA ALA A 51 -4.94 6.31 13.58
C ALA A 51 -4.28 5.71 14.84
N LEU A 52 -3.76 4.48 14.76
CA LEU A 52 -3.01 3.87 15.87
C LEU A 52 -1.75 4.69 16.20
N THR A 53 -0.98 5.10 15.19
CA THR A 53 0.21 5.94 15.39
C THR A 53 -0.15 7.31 15.96
N VAL A 54 -1.21 7.94 15.46
CA VAL A 54 -1.67 9.24 15.97
C VAL A 54 -2.12 9.15 17.43
N ASN A 55 -2.73 8.03 17.85
CA ASN A 55 -3.09 7.83 19.25
C ASN A 55 -1.87 7.76 20.17
N VAL A 56 -0.74 7.18 19.72
CA VAL A 56 0.53 7.22 20.46
C VAL A 56 1.00 8.67 20.62
N ILE A 57 0.94 9.47 19.55
CA ILE A 57 1.33 10.89 19.59
C ILE A 57 0.42 11.67 20.54
N ILE A 58 -0.90 11.45 20.48
CA ILE A 58 -1.86 12.11 21.37
C ILE A 58 -1.54 11.78 22.83
N ALA A 59 -1.21 10.53 23.15
CA ALA A 59 -0.87 10.11 24.51
C ALA A 59 0.38 10.82 25.08
N LEU A 60 1.25 11.35 24.22
CA LEU A 60 2.42 12.15 24.61
C LEU A 60 2.09 13.62 24.88
N LEU A 61 0.91 14.11 24.46
CA LEU A 61 0.52 15.50 24.63
C LEU A 61 -0.03 15.79 26.04
N PRO A 62 0.04 17.06 26.52
CA PRO A 62 -0.65 17.49 27.72
C PRO A 62 -2.16 17.21 27.66
N ALA A 63 -2.81 16.98 28.81
CA ALA A 63 -4.22 16.59 28.90
C ALA A 63 -5.17 17.58 28.21
N GLU A 64 -4.85 18.88 28.25
CA GLU A 64 -5.62 19.94 27.61
C GLU A 64 -5.58 19.84 26.07
N ALA A 65 -4.46 19.36 25.52
CA ALA A 65 -4.27 19.17 24.09
C ALA A 65 -4.82 17.82 23.61
N GLN A 66 -4.87 16.80 24.48
CA GLN A 66 -5.48 15.50 24.17
C GLN A 66 -6.96 15.60 23.80
N ALA A 67 -7.67 16.60 24.36
CA ALA A 67 -9.07 16.88 24.02
C ALA A 67 -9.29 17.16 22.52
N PHE A 68 -8.25 17.57 21.77
CA PHE A 68 -8.30 17.78 20.33
C PHE A 68 -7.88 16.55 19.51
N GLY A 69 -7.53 15.44 20.15
CA GLY A 69 -7.00 14.24 19.50
C GLY A 69 -7.92 13.65 18.42
N ALA A 70 -9.23 13.71 18.61
CA ALA A 70 -10.21 13.24 17.62
C ALA A 70 -10.10 13.98 16.27
N ILE A 71 -9.75 15.27 16.30
CA ILE A 71 -9.50 16.07 15.09
C ILE A 71 -8.24 15.55 14.39
N GLY A 72 -7.17 15.28 15.14
CA GLY A 72 -5.93 14.70 14.61
C GLY A 72 -6.15 13.35 13.92
N VAL A 73 -6.92 12.46 14.53
CA VAL A 73 -7.29 11.16 13.94
C VAL A 73 -8.10 11.34 12.64
N ALA A 74 -9.04 12.28 12.62
CA ALA A 74 -9.83 12.57 11.42
C ALA A 74 -8.95 13.08 10.26
N PHE A 75 -8.01 14.00 10.54
CA PHE A 75 -7.04 14.47 9.54
C PHE A 75 -6.14 13.34 9.03
N ALA A 76 -5.65 12.48 9.92
CA ALA A 76 -4.82 11.35 9.53
C ALA A 76 -5.59 10.35 8.65
N ALA A 77 -6.85 10.08 8.97
CA ALA A 77 -7.69 9.18 8.16
C ALA A 77 -7.95 9.75 6.77
N VAL A 78 -8.33 11.03 6.67
CA VAL A 78 -8.54 11.72 5.38
C VAL A 78 -7.23 11.78 4.59
N GLY A 79 -6.13 12.13 5.27
CA GLY A 79 -4.79 12.16 4.69
C GLY A 79 -4.37 10.81 4.12
N ALA A 80 -4.57 9.72 4.86
CA ALA A 80 -4.27 8.37 4.41
C ALA A 80 -5.04 7.97 3.15
N VAL A 81 -6.33 8.33 3.07
CA VAL A 81 -7.14 8.10 1.85
C VAL A 81 -6.59 8.87 0.66
N ILE A 82 -6.30 10.17 0.83
CA ILE A 82 -5.75 11.01 -0.23
C ILE A 82 -4.39 10.46 -0.70
N VAL A 83 -3.49 10.17 0.23
CA VAL A 83 -2.17 9.61 -0.06
C VAL A 83 -2.29 8.25 -0.77
N GLY A 84 -3.26 7.40 -0.39
CA GLY A 84 -3.52 6.13 -1.08
C GLY A 84 -3.87 6.30 -2.56
N PHE A 85 -4.75 7.24 -2.88
CA PHE A 85 -5.09 7.56 -4.28
C PHE A 85 -3.91 8.18 -5.03
N LEU A 86 -3.16 9.10 -4.40
CA LEU A 86 -1.97 9.69 -4.99
C LEU A 86 -0.89 8.63 -5.26
N ALA A 87 -0.64 7.73 -4.31
CA ALA A 87 0.32 6.65 -4.46
C ALA A 87 -0.05 5.71 -5.61
N TRP A 88 -1.33 5.38 -5.79
CA TRP A 88 -1.79 4.60 -6.94
C TRP A 88 -1.53 5.30 -8.28
N ILE A 89 -1.84 6.60 -8.36
CA ILE A 89 -1.60 7.41 -9.56
C ILE A 89 -0.10 7.51 -9.86
N ILE A 90 0.72 7.76 -8.84
CA ILE A 90 2.17 7.84 -8.96
C ILE A 90 2.75 6.50 -9.41
N CYS A 91 2.33 5.38 -8.81
CA CYS A 91 2.76 4.04 -9.21
C CYS A 91 2.42 3.76 -10.68
N ALA A 92 1.19 4.08 -11.11
CA ALA A 92 0.79 3.97 -12.50
C ALA A 92 1.63 4.87 -13.42
N ALA A 93 1.93 6.09 -12.99
CA ALA A 93 2.74 7.05 -13.75
C ALA A 93 4.18 6.55 -13.92
N VAL A 94 4.78 6.02 -12.85
CA VAL A 94 6.12 5.42 -12.91
C VAL A 94 6.13 4.25 -13.90
N PHE A 95 5.19 3.30 -13.80
CA PHE A 95 5.14 2.18 -14.75
C PHE A 95 4.87 2.65 -16.19
N TYR A 96 4.01 3.65 -16.37
CA TYR A 96 3.75 4.24 -17.68
C TYR A 96 5.03 4.85 -18.26
N ILE A 97 5.76 5.66 -17.48
CA ILE A 97 6.99 6.32 -17.92
C ILE A 97 8.09 5.31 -18.24
N VAL A 98 8.33 4.35 -17.34
CA VAL A 98 9.35 3.31 -17.55
C VAL A 98 9.01 2.47 -18.78
N SER A 99 7.74 2.16 -19.01
CA SER A 99 7.32 1.41 -20.21
C SER A 99 7.67 2.11 -21.52
N MET A 100 7.83 3.44 -21.53
CA MET A 100 8.20 4.19 -22.73
C MET A 100 9.61 3.83 -23.23
N LEU A 101 10.52 3.47 -22.31
CA LEU A 101 11.87 3.00 -22.66
C LEU A 101 11.84 1.69 -23.46
N PHE A 102 10.76 0.92 -23.30
CA PHE A 102 10.52 -0.34 -23.99
C PHE A 102 9.47 -0.20 -25.10
N ARG A 103 9.20 1.03 -25.56
CA ARG A 103 8.25 1.34 -26.63
C ARG A 103 6.81 0.89 -26.33
N GLY A 104 6.40 0.95 -25.06
CA GLY A 104 5.03 0.65 -24.66
C GLY A 104 4.00 1.59 -25.32
N GLU A 105 2.87 1.04 -25.74
CA GLU A 105 1.77 1.72 -26.43
C GLU A 105 0.48 1.73 -25.60
N GLY A 106 -0.54 2.49 -25.97
CA GLY A 106 -1.80 2.58 -25.22
C GLY A 106 -1.87 3.79 -24.27
N SER A 107 -2.95 3.88 -23.49
CA SER A 107 -3.27 5.08 -22.71
C SER A 107 -2.89 4.97 -21.24
N PHE A 108 -2.57 6.12 -20.63
CA PHE A 108 -2.33 6.20 -19.18
C PHE A 108 -3.53 5.71 -18.37
N THR A 109 -4.77 6.02 -18.80
CA THR A 109 -6.00 5.55 -18.15
C THR A 109 -6.07 4.02 -18.08
N ARG A 110 -5.61 3.30 -19.12
CA ARG A 110 -5.54 1.84 -19.11
C ARG A 110 -4.48 1.34 -18.13
N THR A 111 -3.32 1.98 -18.07
CA THR A 111 -2.28 1.67 -17.09
C THR A 111 -2.80 1.87 -15.67
N LEU A 112 -3.43 3.01 -15.40
CA LEU A 112 -4.01 3.32 -14.10
C LEU A 112 -5.04 2.26 -13.68
N GLU A 113 -5.92 1.86 -14.59
CA GLU A 113 -6.84 0.75 -14.35
C GLU A 113 -6.10 -0.54 -13.93
N PHE A 114 -5.12 -0.97 -14.73
CA PHE A 114 -4.48 -2.28 -14.55
C PHE A 114 -3.57 -2.29 -13.32
N THR A 115 -2.94 -1.17 -12.98
CA THR A 115 -2.18 -1.04 -11.73
C THR A 115 -3.09 -1.13 -10.51
N GLY A 116 -4.32 -0.60 -10.56
CA GLY A 116 -5.22 -0.66 -9.42
C GLY A 116 -5.67 -2.09 -9.07
N TYR A 117 -5.85 -2.96 -10.07
CA TYR A 117 -6.10 -4.39 -9.81
C TYR A 117 -4.92 -5.08 -9.11
N GLY A 118 -3.68 -4.68 -9.42
CA GLY A 118 -2.51 -5.25 -8.77
C GLY A 118 -2.28 -4.77 -7.33
N LEU A 119 -3.07 -3.83 -6.81
CA LEU A 119 -3.07 -3.48 -5.39
C LEU A 119 -3.84 -4.49 -4.52
N LEU A 120 -4.57 -5.43 -5.13
CA LEU A 120 -5.42 -6.37 -4.41
C LEU A 120 -4.66 -7.25 -3.39
N PRO A 121 -3.45 -7.79 -3.66
CA PRO A 121 -2.66 -8.47 -2.65
C PRO A 121 -2.32 -7.59 -1.43
N LEU A 122 -2.11 -6.29 -1.63
CA LEU A 122 -1.74 -5.37 -0.55
C LEU A 122 -2.86 -5.16 0.46
N ILE A 123 -4.12 -5.44 0.12
CA ILE A 123 -5.23 -5.43 1.10
C ILE A 123 -4.96 -6.47 2.20
N PHE A 124 -4.55 -7.69 1.84
CA PHE A 124 -4.22 -8.73 2.81
C PHE A 124 -2.99 -8.35 3.63
N GLY A 125 -1.95 -7.82 2.97
CA GLY A 125 -0.76 -7.33 3.66
C GLY A 125 -1.07 -6.20 4.63
N GLY A 126 -1.93 -5.26 4.24
CA GLY A 126 -2.36 -4.14 5.09
C GLY A 126 -3.17 -4.60 6.30
N ILE A 127 -4.06 -5.60 6.16
CA ILE A 127 -4.82 -6.15 7.29
C ILE A 127 -3.87 -6.80 8.30
N ILE A 128 -2.97 -7.67 7.82
CA ILE A 128 -2.01 -8.36 8.67
C ILE A 128 -1.06 -7.35 9.33
N GLY A 129 -0.53 -6.40 8.55
CA GLY A 129 0.34 -5.34 9.03
C GLY A 129 -0.35 -4.49 10.09
N SER A 130 -1.61 -4.11 9.90
CA SER A 130 -2.38 -3.35 10.89
C SER A 130 -2.60 -4.14 12.19
N ALA A 131 -2.83 -5.45 12.09
CA ALA A 131 -2.94 -6.32 13.25
C ALA A 131 -1.61 -6.41 14.03
N PHE A 132 -0.47 -6.51 13.34
CA PHE A 132 0.85 -6.47 13.95
C PHE A 132 1.15 -5.11 14.59
N SER A 133 0.86 -4.00 13.90
CA SER A 133 1.00 -2.65 14.46
C SER A 133 0.16 -2.48 15.72
N TYR A 134 -1.08 -2.98 15.73
CA TYR A 134 -1.92 -2.96 16.92
C TYR A 134 -1.28 -3.75 18.08
N GLN A 135 -0.79 -4.96 17.83
CA GLN A 135 -0.13 -5.76 18.87
C GLN A 135 1.09 -5.04 19.44
N ILE A 136 1.99 -4.53 18.59
CA ILE A 136 3.19 -3.79 19.01
C ILE A 136 2.76 -2.59 19.86
N ILE A 137 1.88 -1.73 19.34
CA ILE A 137 1.44 -0.51 20.01
C ILE A 137 0.72 -0.79 21.32
N SER A 138 -0.12 -1.82 21.39
CA SER A 138 -0.86 -2.19 22.61
C SER A 138 0.05 -2.67 23.74
N ASN A 139 1.25 -3.15 23.43
CA ASN A 139 2.26 -3.58 24.39
C ASN A 139 3.26 -2.47 24.76
N LEU A 140 3.18 -1.29 24.13
CA LEU A 140 4.06 -0.17 24.46
C LEU A 140 3.71 0.41 25.83
N THR A 141 4.74 0.57 26.66
CA THR A 141 4.64 1.40 27.85
C THR A 141 5.03 2.82 27.46
N ILE A 142 4.06 3.74 27.47
CA ILE A 142 4.30 5.15 27.15
C ILE A 142 4.75 5.87 28.44
N PRO A 143 5.99 6.35 28.53
CA PRO A 143 6.44 7.11 29.69
C PRO A 143 5.64 8.40 29.88
N PRO A 144 5.35 8.81 31.12
CA PRO A 144 4.67 10.08 31.36
C PRO A 144 5.56 11.25 30.94
N VAL A 145 5.04 12.11 30.06
CA VAL A 145 5.70 13.34 29.64
C VAL A 145 5.30 14.47 30.61
N THR A 146 6.28 15.08 31.28
CA THR A 146 6.02 16.11 32.31
C THR A 146 6.32 17.53 31.84
N ASN A 147 7.10 17.68 30.78
CA ASN A 147 7.35 18.96 30.10
C ASN A 147 7.48 18.74 28.58
N PRO A 148 7.26 19.79 27.75
CA PRO A 148 7.33 19.66 26.29
C PRO A 148 8.70 19.25 25.74
N GLU A 149 9.78 19.53 26.49
CA GLU A 149 11.15 19.21 26.11
C GLU A 149 11.39 17.69 26.04
N GLN A 150 10.68 16.90 26.86
CA GLN A 150 10.74 15.44 26.86
C GLN A 150 10.03 14.77 25.67
N ILE A 151 9.17 15.47 24.93
CA ILE A 151 8.37 14.87 23.86
C ILE A 151 9.28 14.26 22.79
N ALA A 152 10.35 14.97 22.40
CA ALA A 152 11.27 14.49 21.37
C ALA A 152 12.01 13.23 21.83
N GLU A 153 12.57 13.25 23.04
CA GLU A 153 13.29 12.12 23.63
C GLU A 153 12.41 10.88 23.77
N VAL A 154 11.20 11.04 24.32
CA VAL A 154 10.25 9.92 24.48
C VAL A 154 9.79 9.40 23.12
N SER A 155 9.54 10.27 22.14
CA SER A 155 9.16 9.86 20.79
C SER A 155 10.25 9.02 20.12
N GLU A 156 11.51 9.43 20.25
CA GLU A 156 12.66 8.69 19.73
C GLU A 156 12.87 7.34 20.44
N SER A 157 12.71 7.32 21.77
CA SER A 157 12.75 6.08 22.55
C SER A 157 11.64 5.10 22.17
N LEU A 158 10.41 5.59 21.92
CA LEU A 158 9.31 4.74 21.47
C LEU A 158 9.54 4.24 20.05
N ALA A 159 10.02 5.11 19.15
CA ALA A 159 10.34 4.73 17.78
C ALA A 159 11.43 3.64 17.73
N SER A 160 12.50 3.77 18.54
CA SER A 160 13.54 2.76 18.62
C SER A 160 13.04 1.43 19.22
N THR A 161 12.16 1.50 20.23
CA THR A 161 11.52 0.31 20.81
C THR A 161 10.66 -0.43 19.76
N ILE A 162 9.83 0.31 19.01
CA ILE A 162 9.02 -0.26 17.93
C ILE A 162 9.93 -0.88 16.86
N ALA A 163 10.98 -0.18 16.43
CA ALA A 163 11.89 -0.65 15.40
C ALA A 163 12.65 -1.92 15.80
N ALA A 164 12.99 -2.06 17.08
CA ALA A 164 13.68 -3.23 17.64
C ALA A 164 12.75 -4.43 17.87
N ASP A 165 11.42 -4.24 17.86
CA ASP A 165 10.46 -5.33 18.06
C ASP A 165 10.59 -6.37 16.92
N PRO A 166 10.79 -7.67 17.23
CA PRO A 166 10.88 -8.72 16.22
C PRO A 166 9.65 -8.77 15.29
N LEU A 167 8.47 -8.40 15.80
CA LEU A 167 7.24 -8.35 15.02
C LEU A 167 7.27 -7.24 13.97
N THR A 168 8.01 -6.15 14.17
CA THR A 168 8.23 -5.10 13.15
C THR A 168 9.00 -5.66 11.96
N GLN A 169 10.04 -6.46 12.21
CA GLN A 169 10.80 -7.13 11.16
C GLN A 169 9.94 -8.14 10.39
N ILE A 170 9.16 -8.95 11.12
CA ILE A 170 8.20 -9.89 10.51
C ILE A 170 7.16 -9.15 9.67
N ALA A 171 6.60 -8.04 10.17
CA ALA A 171 5.64 -7.21 9.45
C ALA A 171 6.23 -6.68 8.14
N GLY A 172 7.47 -6.20 8.17
CA GLY A 172 8.20 -5.76 6.98
C GLY A 172 8.37 -6.86 5.94
N LEU A 173 8.80 -8.06 6.35
CA LEU A 173 8.96 -9.22 5.46
C LEU A 173 7.63 -9.69 4.87
N VAL A 174 6.57 -9.72 5.66
CA VAL A 174 5.21 -10.01 5.19
C VAL A 174 4.77 -8.96 4.16
N GLY A 175 5.04 -7.68 4.42
CA GLY A 175 4.79 -6.59 3.46
C GLY A 175 5.50 -6.83 2.13
N ILE A 176 6.80 -7.17 2.15
CA ILE A 176 7.59 -7.50 0.95
C ILE A 176 6.96 -8.66 0.18
N LEU A 177 6.51 -9.72 0.86
CA LEU A 177 5.84 -10.86 0.21
C LEU A 177 4.61 -10.41 -0.60
N PHE A 178 3.75 -9.56 -0.03
CA PHE A 178 2.58 -9.05 -0.72
C PHE A 178 2.93 -8.06 -1.85
N VAL A 179 3.99 -7.28 -1.70
CA VAL A 179 4.51 -6.42 -2.78
C VAL A 179 5.03 -7.26 -3.95
N VAL A 180 5.74 -8.35 -3.69
CA VAL A 180 6.21 -9.29 -4.74
C VAL A 180 5.03 -9.94 -5.44
N TRP A 181 3.98 -10.31 -4.70
CA TRP A 181 2.74 -10.82 -5.31
C TRP A 181 2.08 -9.76 -6.20
N SER A 182 1.93 -8.53 -5.71
CA SER A 182 1.44 -7.41 -6.50
C SER A 182 2.28 -7.16 -7.76
N ALA A 183 3.61 -7.28 -7.65
CA ALA A 183 4.51 -7.14 -8.79
C ALA A 183 4.21 -8.18 -9.87
N ASN A 184 4.03 -9.45 -9.51
CA ASN A 184 3.63 -10.48 -10.47
C ASN A 184 2.34 -10.12 -11.21
N ILE A 185 1.33 -9.59 -10.51
CA ILE A 185 0.08 -9.15 -11.13
C ILE A 185 0.31 -7.94 -12.05
N TRP A 186 1.06 -6.94 -11.59
CA TRP A 186 1.40 -5.77 -12.38
C TRP A 186 2.20 -6.12 -13.64
N ILE A 187 3.06 -7.13 -13.63
CA ILE A 187 3.79 -7.56 -14.83
C ILE A 187 2.82 -7.94 -15.95
N PHE A 188 1.82 -8.78 -15.64
CA PHE A 188 0.79 -9.09 -16.62
C PHE A 188 -0.10 -7.89 -16.93
N GLY A 189 -0.38 -7.05 -15.94
CA GLY A 189 -1.10 -5.80 -16.15
C GLY A 189 -0.41 -4.93 -17.21
N MET A 190 0.88 -4.64 -17.03
CA MET A 190 1.68 -3.82 -17.94
C MET A 190 1.88 -4.48 -19.30
N LYS A 191 2.01 -5.81 -19.35
CA LYS A 191 2.04 -6.56 -20.62
C LYS A 191 0.87 -6.19 -21.52
N TYR A 192 -0.35 -6.24 -20.99
CA TYR A 192 -1.56 -5.99 -21.78
C TYR A 192 -1.91 -4.49 -21.87
N ALA A 193 -1.76 -3.73 -20.79
CA ALA A 193 -2.08 -2.30 -20.76
C ALA A 193 -1.16 -1.47 -21.66
N ARG A 194 0.11 -1.91 -21.78
CA ARG A 194 1.15 -1.20 -22.55
C ARG A 194 1.64 -1.94 -23.79
N ASN A 195 0.96 -3.01 -24.19
CA ASN A 195 1.34 -3.84 -25.35
C ASN A 195 2.82 -4.27 -25.33
N LEU A 196 3.32 -4.67 -24.17
CA LEU A 196 4.72 -5.04 -23.98
C LEU A 196 4.94 -6.55 -24.17
N SER A 197 6.17 -6.93 -24.51
CA SER A 197 6.60 -8.31 -24.33
C SER A 197 6.57 -8.68 -22.84
N THR A 198 6.54 -9.98 -22.51
CA THR A 198 6.55 -10.40 -21.10
C THR A 198 7.84 -9.99 -20.39
N ARG A 199 8.96 -10.01 -21.11
CA ARG A 199 10.26 -9.55 -20.60
C ARG A 199 10.24 -8.05 -20.30
N ASP A 200 9.74 -7.24 -21.22
CA ASP A 200 9.77 -5.78 -21.06
C ASP A 200 8.77 -5.30 -20.01
N ALA A 201 7.63 -5.99 -19.87
CA ALA A 201 6.71 -5.77 -18.76
C ALA A 201 7.34 -6.14 -17.41
N ALA A 202 8.11 -7.24 -17.36
CA ALA A 202 8.87 -7.64 -16.18
C ALA A 202 9.91 -6.59 -15.78
N LEU A 203 10.62 -5.99 -16.74
CA LEU A 203 11.56 -4.90 -16.46
C LEU A 203 10.85 -3.61 -16.03
N THR A 204 9.73 -3.28 -16.69
CA THR A 204 8.93 -2.08 -16.40
C THR A 204 8.43 -2.04 -14.96
N VAL A 205 8.01 -3.20 -14.43
CA VAL A 205 7.51 -3.33 -13.05
C VAL A 205 8.63 -3.68 -12.09
N GLY A 206 9.49 -4.62 -12.47
CA GLY A 206 10.53 -5.18 -11.62
C GLY A 206 11.56 -4.16 -11.19
N ILE A 207 11.97 -3.22 -12.05
CA ILE A 207 12.96 -2.20 -11.69
C ILE A 207 12.42 -1.28 -10.58
N PRO A 208 11.27 -0.58 -10.73
CA PRO A 208 10.74 0.25 -9.65
C PRO A 208 10.40 -0.53 -8.38
N VAL A 209 9.83 -1.73 -8.51
CA VAL A 209 9.48 -2.55 -7.34
C VAL A 209 10.73 -3.04 -6.61
N ALA A 210 11.79 -3.46 -7.32
CA ALA A 210 13.04 -3.87 -6.69
C ALA A 210 13.70 -2.72 -5.93
N LEU A 211 13.68 -1.50 -6.48
CA LEU A 211 14.15 -0.31 -5.78
C LEU A 211 13.34 -0.03 -4.51
N TYR A 212 12.01 -0.18 -4.58
CA TYR A 212 11.14 -0.02 -3.42
C TYR A 212 11.39 -1.09 -2.35
N ILE A 213 11.57 -2.36 -2.73
CA ILE A 213 11.93 -3.45 -1.81
C ILE A 213 13.31 -3.21 -1.20
N ALA A 214 14.29 -2.77 -1.98
CA ALA A 214 15.62 -2.42 -1.46
C ALA A 214 15.53 -1.30 -0.43
N TYR A 215 14.72 -0.26 -0.68
CA TYR A 215 14.45 0.78 0.30
C TYR A 215 13.85 0.21 1.60
N ILE A 216 12.82 -0.64 1.52
CA ILE A 216 12.24 -1.30 2.70
C ILE A 216 13.30 -2.08 3.47
N LEU A 217 14.13 -2.87 2.79
CA LEU A 217 15.17 -3.68 3.43
C LEU A 217 16.24 -2.83 4.13
N ILE A 218 16.63 -1.70 3.52
CA ILE A 218 17.59 -0.75 4.11
C ILE A 218 16.99 -0.13 5.39
N THR A 219 15.71 0.26 5.37
CA THR A 219 15.00 0.76 6.56
C THR A 219 14.90 -0.31 7.64
N LEU A 220 14.54 -1.55 7.28
CA LEU A 220 14.47 -2.65 8.25
C LEU A 220 15.83 -3.00 8.86
N ALA A 221 16.92 -2.83 8.11
CA ALA A 221 18.29 -3.01 8.61
C ALA A 221 18.77 -1.84 9.51
N GLY A 222 17.97 -0.78 9.68
CA GLY A 222 18.32 0.40 10.47
C GLY A 222 19.40 1.27 9.83
N TRP A 223 19.57 1.19 8.50
CA TRP A 223 20.55 2.01 7.77
C TRP A 223 20.02 3.39 7.37
N LEU A 224 18.71 3.60 7.54
CA LEU A 224 17.95 4.83 7.33
C LEU A 224 16.97 4.99 8.50
#